data_AF-A0A5C6FQE9-F1
#
_entry.id   AF-A0A5C6FQE9-F1
#
_cell.length_a   1.000
_cell.length_b   1.000
_cell.length_c   1.000
_cell.angle_alpha   90.00
_cell.angle_beta   90.00
_cell.angle_gamma   90.00
#
_symmetry.space_group_name_H-M   'P 1'
#
loop_
_entity.id
_entity.type
_entity.pdbx_description
1 polymer ?
#
loop_
_entity_poly.entity_id
_entity_poly.type
_entity_poly.pdbx_seq_one_letter_code
_entity_poly.pdbx_strand_id
1 'polypeptide(L)'
;MLVRSRDRALPEVNGPITARVKRIEVGGVTRPATDVESVGGVQRLSRLVRKMDAAEGTELDQFRAEQYSYGQMPGAKSDDHPAVASVLASQGTAEYRKRTDPMMTPEAFDAGAYRSDPMGYVKAVVPGRVWQTAQPGPGVPVLASRSKLYQAVVQGEAVRLRVVTAAGAPVTFTTFDLGSFENRLPSITVAADDQGVAEASFTGTPGTINDVNILAASPMASGQLHFMVHVLGRGE
;
A
#
# COMPACT_ATOMS: atom_id res chain seq x y z
N MET A 1 -21.44 -38.43 52.48
CA MET A 1 -20.32 -37.89 51.67
C MET A 1 -20.95 -37.02 50.59
N LEU A 2 -21.05 -35.70 50.83
CA LEU A 2 -21.86 -34.75 50.05
C LEU A 2 -20.93 -33.73 49.38
N VAL A 3 -20.99 -33.67 48.05
CA VAL A 3 -20.22 -32.77 47.19
C VAL A 3 -20.80 -31.36 47.31
N ARG A 4 -20.00 -30.38 47.77
CA ARG A 4 -20.37 -28.96 47.79
C ARG A 4 -20.03 -28.33 46.43
N SER A 5 -21.07 -27.98 45.68
CA SER A 5 -20.99 -27.06 44.53
C SER A 5 -20.49 -25.70 45.01
N ARG A 6 -19.47 -25.14 44.34
CA ARG A 6 -19.06 -23.75 44.51
C ARG A 6 -19.85 -22.91 43.51
N ASP A 7 -20.93 -22.29 43.96
CA ASP A 7 -21.57 -21.19 43.24
C ASP A 7 -20.57 -20.04 43.12
N ARG A 8 -20.16 -19.73 41.89
CA ARG A 8 -19.30 -18.59 41.58
C ARG A 8 -20.22 -17.45 41.14
N ALA A 9 -20.46 -16.49 42.04
CA ALA A 9 -21.25 -15.31 41.72
C ALA A 9 -20.61 -14.53 40.56
N LEU A 10 -21.41 -14.19 39.54
CA LEU A 10 -21.01 -13.32 38.44
C LEU A 10 -20.93 -11.86 38.94
N PRO A 11 -19.95 -11.05 38.49
CA PRO A 11 -19.87 -9.65 38.89
C PRO A 11 -20.99 -8.81 38.27
N GLU A 12 -21.60 -7.93 39.08
CA GLU A 12 -22.62 -6.98 38.64
C GLU A 12 -22.04 -5.99 37.61
N VAL A 13 -22.42 -6.17 36.35
CA VAL A 13 -22.20 -5.20 35.27
C VAL A 13 -23.33 -4.18 35.36
N ASN A 14 -23.12 -3.08 36.09
CA ASN A 14 -23.74 -1.75 35.90
C ASN A 14 -23.76 -0.92 37.20
N GLY A 15 -22.59 -0.50 37.68
CA GLY A 15 -22.49 0.65 38.60
C GLY A 15 -22.39 1.96 37.82
N PRO A 16 -22.96 3.09 38.28
CA PRO A 16 -22.89 4.36 37.55
C PRO A 16 -21.47 4.93 37.59
N ILE A 17 -20.80 4.99 36.43
CA ILE A 17 -19.49 5.62 36.26
C ILE A 17 -19.67 7.15 36.36
N THR A 18 -19.49 7.71 37.56
CA THR A 18 -19.36 9.16 37.73
C THR A 18 -17.91 9.57 37.49
N ALA A 19 -17.49 9.58 36.22
CA ALA A 19 -16.20 10.15 35.85
C ALA A 19 -16.27 11.68 36.03
N ARG A 20 -15.58 12.22 37.04
CA ARG A 20 -15.37 13.67 37.20
C ARG A 20 -14.53 14.19 36.03
N VAL A 21 -15.17 14.75 35.02
CA VAL A 21 -14.49 15.37 33.88
C VAL A 21 -13.76 16.63 34.37
N LYS A 22 -12.43 16.57 34.37
CA LYS A 22 -11.57 17.71 34.74
C LYS A 22 -11.70 18.79 33.66
N ARG A 23 -12.08 20.01 34.05
CA ARG A 23 -12.21 21.16 33.14
C ARG A 23 -11.02 22.10 33.28
N ILE A 24 -10.56 22.67 32.17
CA ILE A 24 -9.39 23.54 32.07
C ILE A 24 -9.80 24.77 31.26
N GLU A 25 -9.30 25.94 31.65
CA GLU A 25 -9.59 27.21 30.98
C GLU A 25 -8.50 27.52 29.94
N VAL A 26 -8.91 27.73 28.69
CA VAL A 26 -8.00 28.07 27.58
C VAL A 26 -8.59 29.25 26.83
N GLY A 27 -7.86 30.38 26.79
CA GLY A 27 -8.31 31.60 26.11
C GLY A 27 -9.59 32.20 26.69
N GLY A 28 -9.82 32.06 28.01
CA GLY A 28 -11.01 32.59 28.68
C GLY A 28 -12.29 31.75 28.50
N VAL A 29 -12.18 30.54 27.95
CA VAL A 29 -13.30 29.60 27.80
C VAL A 29 -12.97 28.30 28.55
N THR A 30 -13.88 27.89 29.44
CA THR A 30 -13.74 26.64 30.19
C THR A 30 -14.10 25.45 29.31
N ARG A 31 -13.15 24.54 29.09
CA ARG A 31 -13.31 23.35 28.26
C ARG A 31 -13.02 22.06 29.05
N PRO A 32 -13.62 20.92 28.68
CA PRO A 32 -13.17 19.63 29.22
C PRO A 32 -11.73 19.34 28.77
N ALA A 33 -10.90 18.79 29.67
CA ALA A 33 -9.47 18.58 29.43
C ALA A 33 -9.17 17.75 28.16
N THR A 34 -10.08 16.86 27.76
CA THR A 34 -9.98 16.03 26.56
C THR A 34 -9.93 16.84 25.26
N ASP A 35 -10.58 18.01 25.20
CA ASP A 35 -10.60 18.86 24.00
C ASP A 35 -9.28 19.63 23.80
N VAL A 36 -8.52 19.87 24.87
CA VAL A 36 -7.24 20.59 24.81
C VAL A 36 -6.11 19.63 24.45
N GLU A 37 -6.21 18.37 24.86
CA GLU A 37 -5.21 17.34 24.61
C GLU A 37 -5.21 16.80 23.17
N SER A 38 -6.26 17.04 22.39
CA SER A 38 -6.36 16.60 20.98
C SER A 38 -5.67 17.53 19.97
N VAL A 39 -5.30 18.76 20.35
CA VAL A 39 -4.75 19.77 19.42
C VAL A 39 -3.22 19.93 19.54
N GLY A 40 -2.58 19.29 20.51
CA GLY A 40 -1.13 19.39 20.79
C GLY A 40 -0.30 18.15 20.42
N GLY A 41 -0.61 17.51 19.28
CA GLY A 41 -0.24 16.14 18.90
C GLY A 41 1.24 15.76 18.73
N VAL A 42 2.23 16.43 19.34
CA VAL A 42 3.66 16.04 19.19
C VAL A 42 4.45 15.97 20.49
N GLN A 43 4.02 16.61 21.60
CA GLN A 43 4.89 16.73 22.78
C GLN A 43 4.67 15.67 23.89
N ARG A 44 3.59 14.87 23.86
CA ARG A 44 3.36 13.84 24.89
C ARG A 44 4.12 12.54 24.65
N LEU A 45 4.32 12.15 23.39
CA LEU A 45 5.03 10.91 23.06
C LEU A 45 6.50 10.96 23.47
N SER A 46 7.20 12.09 23.26
CA SER A 46 8.63 12.19 23.54
C SER A 46 8.99 12.17 25.04
N ARG A 47 8.08 12.58 25.95
CA ARG A 47 8.30 12.51 27.41
C ARG A 47 7.84 11.20 28.06
N LEU A 48 6.84 10.52 27.49
CA LEU A 48 6.41 9.21 27.97
C LEU A 48 7.35 8.10 27.49
N VAL A 49 7.86 8.19 26.26
CA VAL A 49 8.86 7.25 25.72
C VAL A 49 10.14 7.27 26.55
N ARG A 50 10.66 8.47 26.89
CA ARG A 50 11.88 8.60 27.74
C ARG A 50 11.78 8.05 29.16
N LYS A 51 10.58 7.77 29.68
CA LYS A 51 10.39 7.17 31.01
C LYS A 51 10.10 5.67 30.97
N MET A 52 9.78 5.12 29.80
CA MET A 52 9.57 3.69 29.60
C MET A 52 10.80 2.98 29.01
N ASP A 53 11.73 3.71 28.39
CA ASP A 53 12.98 3.15 27.83
C ASP A 53 13.98 2.62 28.90
N ALA A 54 13.68 2.75 30.19
CA ALA A 54 14.58 2.34 31.28
C ALA A 54 14.26 0.96 31.88
N ALA A 55 13.17 0.31 31.50
CA ALA A 55 12.82 -1.02 32.00
C ALA A 55 12.04 -1.79 30.92
N GLU A 56 12.57 -2.97 30.54
CA GLU A 56 11.91 -3.97 29.66
C GLU A 56 12.06 -3.77 28.13
N GLY A 57 13.30 -3.54 27.68
CA GLY A 57 13.63 -3.33 26.27
C GLY A 57 13.86 -4.59 25.41
N THR A 58 13.02 -5.64 25.48
CA THR A 58 13.18 -6.77 24.54
C THR A 58 11.90 -7.38 23.98
N GLU A 59 10.80 -7.51 24.74
CA GLU A 59 9.57 -8.14 24.22
C GLU A 59 8.56 -7.11 23.65
N LEU A 60 8.45 -5.94 24.28
CA LEU A 60 7.56 -4.86 23.80
C LEU A 60 8.06 -4.20 22.52
N ASP A 61 9.37 -4.14 22.31
CA ASP A 61 9.95 -3.66 21.05
C ASP A 61 9.79 -4.66 19.91
N GLN A 62 9.81 -5.97 20.19
CA GLN A 62 9.46 -6.99 19.19
C GLN A 62 7.97 -6.92 18.83
N PHE A 63 7.10 -6.77 19.83
CA PHE A 63 5.66 -6.62 19.59
C PHE A 63 5.31 -5.29 18.88
N ARG A 64 6.01 -4.18 19.18
CA ARG A 64 5.85 -2.88 18.48
C ARG A 64 6.51 -2.85 17.10
N ALA A 65 7.59 -3.60 16.88
CA ALA A 65 8.17 -3.81 15.55
C ALA A 65 7.26 -4.70 14.68
N GLU A 66 6.51 -5.61 15.29
CA GLU A 66 5.48 -6.42 14.64
C GLU A 66 4.14 -5.70 14.46
N GLN A 67 3.87 -4.64 15.24
CA GLN A 67 2.78 -3.70 14.95
C GLN A 67 3.14 -2.87 13.72
N TYR A 68 2.69 -3.33 12.56
CA TYR A 68 2.82 -2.62 11.31
C TYR A 68 2.40 -1.15 11.46
N SER A 69 3.36 -0.24 11.33
CA SER A 69 3.11 1.20 11.41
C SER A 69 2.14 1.58 10.29
N TYR A 70 0.90 1.92 10.66
CA TYR A 70 -0.12 2.31 9.70
C TYR A 70 0.35 3.48 8.85
N GLY A 71 0.11 3.41 7.54
CA GLY A 71 0.49 4.46 6.61
C GLY A 71 1.99 4.56 6.32
N GLN A 72 2.81 3.57 6.69
CA GLN A 72 4.24 3.52 6.35
C GLN A 72 4.54 2.26 5.56
N MET A 73 5.18 2.42 4.40
CA MET A 73 5.72 1.29 3.63
C MET A 73 7.14 0.97 4.10
N PRO A 74 7.52 -0.31 4.24
CA PRO A 74 8.92 -0.67 4.43
C PRO A 74 9.79 -0.06 3.32
N GLY A 75 10.92 0.56 3.68
CA GLY A 75 11.85 1.09 2.69
C GLY A 75 12.46 -0.03 1.83
N ALA A 76 12.60 0.20 0.53
CA ALA A 76 13.27 -0.71 -0.38
C ALA A 76 14.79 -0.51 -0.35
N LYS A 77 15.55 -1.62 -0.38
CA LYS A 77 17.00 -1.64 -0.48
C LYS A 77 17.44 -1.96 -1.91
N SER A 78 18.63 -1.53 -2.31
CA SER A 78 19.13 -1.70 -3.68
C SER A 78 19.28 -3.17 -4.11
N ASP A 79 19.50 -4.07 -3.15
CA ASP A 79 19.64 -5.51 -3.31
C ASP A 79 18.31 -6.26 -3.33
N ASP A 80 17.18 -5.60 -3.03
CA ASP A 80 15.86 -6.24 -2.99
C ASP A 80 15.38 -6.68 -4.39
N HIS A 81 15.58 -5.83 -5.41
CA HIS A 81 15.17 -6.11 -6.80
C HIS A 81 15.89 -5.17 -7.80
N PRO A 82 16.26 -5.63 -9.02
CA PRO A 82 16.94 -4.78 -10.01
C PRO A 82 16.15 -3.52 -10.42
N ALA A 83 14.83 -3.56 -10.32
CA ALA A 83 13.98 -2.39 -10.60
C ALA A 83 14.17 -1.27 -9.55
N VAL A 84 14.50 -1.60 -8.30
CA VAL A 84 14.79 -0.62 -7.23
C VAL A 84 16.03 0.19 -7.57
N ALA A 85 17.05 -0.45 -8.15
CA ALA A 85 18.26 0.24 -8.62
C ALA A 85 17.92 1.36 -9.63
N SER A 86 16.91 1.19 -10.48
CA SER A 86 16.49 2.24 -11.43
C SER A 86 15.95 3.49 -10.75
N VAL A 87 15.22 3.32 -9.64
CA VAL A 87 14.68 4.43 -8.84
C VAL A 87 15.81 5.09 -8.05
N LEU A 88 16.64 4.29 -7.38
CA LEU A 88 17.76 4.78 -6.58
C LEU A 88 18.80 5.54 -7.42
N ALA A 89 19.14 5.04 -8.62
CA ALA A 89 20.07 5.71 -9.54
C ALA A 89 19.56 7.08 -10.01
N SER A 90 18.24 7.32 -9.96
CA SER A 90 17.66 8.61 -10.34
C SER A 90 17.54 9.61 -9.19
N GLN A 91 17.83 9.23 -7.94
CA GLN A 91 17.70 10.11 -6.78
C GLN A 91 18.48 11.41 -6.95
N GLY A 92 17.86 12.54 -6.59
CA GLY A 92 18.45 13.88 -6.73
C GLY A 92 18.50 14.42 -8.17
N THR A 93 18.03 13.66 -9.16
CA THR A 93 17.94 14.11 -10.56
C THR A 93 16.52 14.51 -10.94
N ALA A 94 16.37 15.20 -12.08
CA ALA A 94 15.05 15.51 -12.64
C ALA A 94 14.22 14.24 -12.97
N GLU A 95 14.91 13.13 -13.27
CA GLU A 95 14.27 11.85 -13.60
C GLU A 95 13.61 11.18 -12.39
N TYR A 96 14.05 11.50 -11.16
CA TYR A 96 13.48 10.92 -9.93
C TYR A 96 11.96 11.00 -9.90
N ARG A 97 11.40 12.17 -10.22
CA ARG A 97 9.95 12.39 -10.20
C ARG A 97 9.22 11.46 -11.16
N LYS A 98 9.76 11.23 -12.37
CA LYS A 98 9.14 10.30 -13.34
C LYS A 98 9.17 8.84 -12.85
N ARG A 99 10.06 8.50 -11.92
CA ARG A 99 10.22 7.16 -11.34
C ARG A 99 9.32 6.93 -10.13
N THR A 100 8.83 7.98 -9.48
CA THR A 100 8.08 7.88 -8.21
C THR A 100 6.68 8.46 -8.26
N ASP A 101 6.40 9.39 -9.16
CA ASP A 101 5.13 10.11 -9.22
C ASP A 101 4.29 9.64 -10.43
N PRO A 102 3.10 9.05 -10.21
CA PRO A 102 2.22 8.61 -11.28
C PRO A 102 1.61 9.74 -12.09
N MET A 103 1.63 10.98 -11.60
CA MET A 103 1.09 12.15 -12.32
C MET A 103 2.12 12.80 -13.26
N MET A 104 3.38 12.37 -13.21
CA MET A 104 4.39 12.82 -14.15
C MET A 104 4.18 12.17 -15.52
N THR A 105 4.13 12.98 -16.56
CA THR A 105 3.99 12.50 -17.93
C THR A 105 5.22 11.66 -18.31
N PRO A 106 5.05 10.36 -18.61
CA PRO A 106 6.13 9.52 -19.13
C PRO A 106 6.51 9.92 -20.57
N GLU A 107 7.68 9.47 -21.01
CA GLU A 107 8.10 9.56 -22.41
C GLU A 107 7.12 8.82 -23.32
N ALA A 108 6.93 9.33 -24.55
CA ALA A 108 6.05 8.69 -25.53
C ALA A 108 6.50 7.24 -25.80
N PHE A 109 5.53 6.34 -25.95
CA PHE A 109 5.83 4.94 -26.22
C PHE A 109 6.41 4.76 -27.63
N ASP A 110 7.60 4.18 -27.71
CA ASP A 110 8.25 3.79 -28.96
C ASP A 110 8.20 2.25 -29.10
N ALA A 111 7.34 1.78 -30.00
CA ALA A 111 7.16 0.35 -30.27
C ALA A 111 8.37 -0.29 -30.97
N GLY A 112 9.20 0.49 -31.68
CA GLY A 112 10.45 0.03 -32.27
C GLY A 112 11.50 -0.23 -31.20
N ALA A 113 11.72 0.76 -30.34
CA ALA A 113 12.63 0.66 -29.21
C ALA A 113 12.22 -0.48 -28.26
N TYR A 114 10.93 -0.58 -27.93
CA TYR A 114 10.42 -1.67 -27.11
C TYR A 114 10.69 -3.04 -27.71
N ARG A 115 10.47 -3.22 -29.03
CA ARG A 115 10.75 -4.51 -29.69
C ARG A 115 12.23 -4.85 -29.70
N SER A 116 13.11 -3.85 -29.77
CA SER A 116 14.57 -4.08 -29.75
C SER A 116 15.12 -4.40 -28.36
N ASP A 117 14.54 -3.83 -27.29
CA ASP A 117 14.92 -4.12 -25.90
C ASP A 117 13.68 -4.11 -24.97
N PRO A 118 12.87 -5.18 -24.98
CA PRO A 118 11.69 -5.25 -24.12
C PRO A 118 12.08 -5.22 -22.63
N MET A 119 13.21 -5.82 -22.31
CA MET A 119 13.67 -6.00 -20.93
C MET A 119 14.12 -4.68 -20.31
N GLY A 120 14.81 -3.81 -21.05
CA GLY A 120 15.16 -2.46 -20.60
C GLY A 120 13.91 -1.63 -20.28
N TYR A 121 12.88 -1.74 -21.13
CA TYR A 121 11.60 -1.06 -20.90
C TYR A 121 10.88 -1.55 -19.64
N VAL A 122 10.80 -2.88 -19.45
CA VAL A 122 10.11 -3.55 -18.33
C VAL A 122 10.82 -3.32 -16.99
N LYS A 123 12.16 -3.30 -16.97
CA LYS A 123 12.96 -3.04 -15.75
C LYS A 123 12.81 -1.61 -15.23
N ALA A 124 12.51 -0.67 -16.11
CA ALA A 124 12.33 0.73 -15.77
C ALA A 124 10.98 0.95 -15.06
N VAL A 125 11.01 1.32 -13.78
CA VAL A 125 9.78 1.73 -13.07
C VAL A 125 9.40 3.14 -13.50
N VAL A 126 8.21 3.28 -14.09
CA VAL A 126 7.66 4.57 -14.54
C VAL A 126 6.15 4.56 -14.29
N PRO A 127 5.69 5.00 -13.10
CA PRO A 127 4.30 4.86 -12.69
C PRO A 127 3.29 5.55 -13.62
N GLY A 128 3.68 6.69 -14.21
CA GLY A 128 2.82 7.44 -15.13
C GLY A 128 2.49 6.74 -16.46
N ARG A 129 3.17 5.64 -16.80
CA ARG A 129 2.80 4.78 -17.95
C ARG A 129 1.39 4.21 -17.83
N VAL A 130 0.84 4.18 -16.62
CA VAL A 130 -0.55 3.75 -16.41
C VAL A 130 -1.57 4.67 -17.11
N TRP A 131 -1.19 5.89 -17.49
CA TRP A 131 -2.02 6.82 -18.26
C TRP A 131 -1.78 6.75 -19.78
N GLN A 132 -0.80 5.95 -20.22
CA GLN A 132 -0.49 5.78 -21.64
C GLN A 132 -1.23 4.56 -22.19
N THR A 133 -2.35 4.84 -22.86
CA THR A 133 -3.15 3.83 -23.56
C THR A 133 -3.19 4.14 -25.05
N ALA A 134 -3.32 3.09 -25.87
CA ALA A 134 -3.56 3.28 -27.29
C ALA A 134 -4.97 3.84 -27.52
N GLN A 135 -5.14 4.66 -28.55
CA GLN A 135 -6.48 5.08 -28.97
C GLN A 135 -7.25 3.89 -29.52
N PRO A 136 -8.54 3.72 -29.18
CA PRO A 136 -9.38 2.67 -29.75
C PRO A 136 -9.41 2.76 -31.28
N GLY A 137 -9.28 1.62 -31.96
CA GLY A 137 -9.32 1.58 -33.41
C GLY A 137 -9.17 0.15 -33.96
N PRO A 138 -9.31 -0.03 -35.28
CA PRO A 138 -9.14 -1.32 -35.93
C PRO A 138 -7.77 -1.93 -35.59
N GLY A 139 -7.77 -3.17 -35.08
CA GLY A 139 -6.55 -3.90 -34.72
C GLY A 139 -5.90 -3.51 -33.39
N VAL A 140 -6.47 -2.54 -32.65
CA VAL A 140 -6.03 -2.22 -31.29
C VAL A 140 -6.82 -3.09 -30.31
N PRO A 141 -6.16 -3.97 -29.53
CA PRO A 141 -6.86 -4.77 -28.52
C PRO A 141 -7.45 -3.87 -27.43
N VAL A 142 -8.56 -4.31 -26.84
CA VAL A 142 -9.11 -3.69 -25.63
C VAL A 142 -8.52 -4.42 -24.43
N LEU A 143 -7.97 -3.67 -23.48
CA LEU A 143 -7.44 -4.24 -22.25
C LEU A 143 -8.60 -4.84 -21.44
N ALA A 144 -8.53 -6.13 -21.12
CA ALA A 144 -9.58 -6.84 -20.39
C ALA A 144 -9.02 -7.51 -19.14
N SER A 145 -9.81 -7.62 -18.07
CA SER A 145 -9.37 -8.34 -16.88
C SER A 145 -9.54 -9.85 -17.06
N ARG A 146 -8.59 -10.61 -16.53
CA ARG A 146 -8.69 -12.08 -16.40
C ARG A 146 -8.86 -12.52 -14.94
N SER A 147 -8.33 -11.74 -14.00
CA SER A 147 -8.64 -11.89 -12.57
C SER A 147 -9.86 -11.06 -12.18
N LYS A 148 -10.40 -11.29 -10.99
CA LYS A 148 -11.45 -10.43 -10.42
C LYS A 148 -10.91 -9.00 -10.27
N LEU A 149 -11.75 -8.01 -10.58
CA LEU A 149 -11.42 -6.60 -10.36
C LEU A 149 -11.46 -6.24 -8.87
N TYR A 150 -12.37 -6.84 -8.11
CA TYR A 150 -12.45 -6.72 -6.66
C TYR A 150 -11.90 -7.98 -5.99
N GLN A 151 -10.92 -7.81 -5.11
CA GLN A 151 -10.27 -8.92 -4.38
C GLN A 151 -10.04 -8.51 -2.93
N ALA A 152 -10.09 -9.46 -2.01
CA ALA A 152 -9.72 -9.24 -0.62
C ALA A 152 -8.44 -10.02 -0.30
N VAL A 153 -7.57 -9.45 0.52
CA VAL A 153 -6.29 -10.05 0.92
C VAL A 153 -5.97 -9.64 2.35
N VAL A 154 -5.31 -10.52 3.11
CA VAL A 154 -4.80 -10.14 4.43
C VAL A 154 -3.46 -9.41 4.27
N GLN A 155 -3.17 -8.44 5.13
CA GLN A 155 -1.84 -7.82 5.15
C GLN A 155 -0.71 -8.86 5.17
N GLY A 156 0.29 -8.64 4.33
CA GLY A 156 1.43 -9.54 4.12
C GLY A 156 1.18 -10.66 3.11
N GLU A 157 -0.07 -10.91 2.71
CA GLU A 157 -0.39 -11.83 1.62
C GLU A 157 -0.36 -11.12 0.26
N ALA A 158 -0.20 -11.92 -0.79
CA ALA A 158 -0.14 -11.45 -2.17
C ALA A 158 -1.34 -11.95 -2.98
N VAL A 159 -1.83 -11.10 -3.87
CA VAL A 159 -2.89 -11.40 -4.84
C VAL A 159 -2.36 -11.21 -6.26
N ARG A 160 -2.80 -12.07 -7.18
CA ARG A 160 -2.41 -12.00 -8.58
C ARG A 160 -3.42 -11.17 -9.37
N LEU A 161 -2.93 -10.11 -10.00
CA LEU A 161 -3.69 -9.28 -10.93
C LEU A 161 -3.36 -9.74 -12.35
N ARG A 162 -4.38 -10.07 -13.14
CA ARG A 162 -4.20 -10.58 -14.50
C ARG A 162 -5.03 -9.76 -15.48
N VAL A 163 -4.39 -9.34 -16.57
CA VAL A 163 -5.03 -8.65 -17.68
C VAL A 163 -4.71 -9.35 -18.99
N VAL A 164 -5.57 -9.15 -19.98
CA VAL A 164 -5.43 -9.63 -21.36
C VAL A 164 -5.23 -8.43 -22.28
N THR A 165 -4.21 -8.52 -23.14
CA THR A 165 -3.76 -7.54 -24.12
C THR A 165 -3.16 -8.29 -25.34
N ALA A 166 -2.50 -7.59 -26.27
CA ALA A 166 -1.68 -8.24 -27.29
C ALA A 166 -0.50 -9.02 -26.68
N ALA A 167 -0.15 -10.15 -27.29
CA ALA A 167 1.01 -10.96 -26.90
C ALA A 167 2.29 -10.12 -26.90
N GLY A 168 3.12 -10.29 -25.85
CA GLY A 168 4.35 -9.53 -25.67
C GLY A 168 4.17 -8.04 -25.36
N ALA A 169 2.94 -7.51 -25.25
CA ALA A 169 2.73 -6.10 -24.97
C ALA A 169 3.13 -5.75 -23.52
N PRO A 170 3.71 -4.56 -23.26
CA PRO A 170 4.01 -4.14 -21.91
C PRO A 170 2.73 -3.66 -21.22
N VAL A 171 2.52 -4.09 -19.97
CA VAL A 171 1.43 -3.64 -19.11
C VAL A 171 2.04 -3.06 -17.85
N THR A 172 1.65 -1.84 -17.50
CA THR A 172 2.04 -1.20 -16.24
C THR A 172 0.91 -1.29 -15.24
N PHE A 173 1.22 -1.76 -14.04
CA PHE A 173 0.36 -1.76 -12.87
C PHE A 173 0.90 -0.73 -11.88
N THR A 174 0.02 0.12 -11.32
CA THR A 174 0.40 1.14 -10.34
C THR A 174 -0.66 1.20 -9.24
N THR A 175 -0.21 1.08 -7.99
CA THR A 175 -1.04 1.33 -6.80
C THR A 175 -0.94 2.80 -6.37
N PHE A 176 -2.04 3.36 -5.87
CA PHE A 176 -2.12 4.74 -5.37
C PHE A 176 -2.25 4.82 -3.84
N ASP A 177 -2.52 3.70 -3.16
CA ASP A 177 -2.88 3.66 -1.73
C ASP A 177 -1.93 2.76 -0.93
N LEU A 178 -0.62 2.84 -1.19
CA LEU A 178 0.44 1.98 -0.63
C LEU A 178 0.39 0.54 -1.16
N GLY A 179 1.08 -0.40 -0.49
CA GLY A 179 1.35 -1.74 -1.00
C GLY A 179 2.51 -1.81 -2.00
N SER A 180 2.88 -3.01 -2.40
CA SER A 180 4.00 -3.22 -3.33
C SER A 180 3.75 -4.38 -4.27
N PHE A 181 4.31 -4.30 -5.47
CA PHE A 181 4.40 -5.44 -6.38
C PHE A 181 5.62 -6.32 -6.06
N GLU A 182 5.80 -7.41 -6.81
CA GLU A 182 6.92 -8.34 -6.66
C GLU A 182 8.31 -7.67 -6.79
N ASN A 183 8.36 -6.51 -7.44
CA ASN A 183 9.56 -5.69 -7.55
C ASN A 183 9.82 -4.78 -6.32
N ARG A 184 9.03 -4.93 -5.25
CA ARG A 184 9.06 -4.15 -4.00
C ARG A 184 8.71 -2.66 -4.17
N LEU A 185 8.08 -2.28 -5.26
CA LEU A 185 7.72 -0.91 -5.57
C LEU A 185 6.20 -0.78 -5.80
N PRO A 186 5.62 0.43 -5.68
CA PRO A 186 4.19 0.68 -5.91
C PRO A 186 3.82 0.68 -7.41
N SER A 187 4.77 0.44 -8.30
CA SER A 187 4.51 0.30 -9.72
C SER A 187 5.43 -0.74 -10.34
N ILE A 188 4.90 -1.49 -11.29
CA ILE A 188 5.63 -2.49 -12.07
C ILE A 188 5.14 -2.46 -13.51
N THR A 189 6.06 -2.62 -14.46
CA THR A 189 5.73 -2.97 -15.84
C THR A 189 6.09 -4.44 -16.05
N VAL A 190 5.23 -5.21 -16.68
CA VAL A 190 5.47 -6.61 -17.07
C VAL A 190 5.12 -6.80 -18.55
N ALA A 191 5.75 -7.76 -19.23
CA ALA A 191 5.36 -8.14 -20.58
C ALA A 191 4.26 -9.20 -20.52
N ALA A 192 3.26 -9.08 -21.38
CA ALA A 192 2.27 -10.13 -21.59
C ALA A 192 2.91 -11.36 -22.23
N ASP A 193 2.43 -12.55 -21.85
CA ASP A 193 2.88 -13.83 -22.42
C ASP A 193 2.41 -14.03 -23.87
N ASP A 194 2.71 -15.19 -24.44
CA ASP A 194 2.32 -15.57 -25.81
C ASP A 194 0.80 -15.66 -26.00
N GLN A 195 0.04 -15.74 -24.91
CA GLN A 195 -1.43 -15.72 -24.91
C GLN A 195 -1.98 -14.31 -24.67
N GLY A 196 -1.12 -13.29 -24.60
CA GLY A 196 -1.51 -11.92 -24.33
C GLY A 196 -1.85 -11.65 -22.86
N VAL A 197 -1.42 -12.50 -21.93
CA VAL A 197 -1.76 -12.36 -20.51
C VAL A 197 -0.57 -11.77 -19.76
N ALA A 198 -0.80 -10.61 -19.13
CA ALA A 198 0.14 -10.00 -18.21
C ALA A 198 -0.33 -10.24 -16.77
N GLU A 199 0.61 -10.64 -15.90
CA GLU A 199 0.39 -10.92 -14.49
C GLU A 199 1.33 -10.10 -13.62
N ALA A 200 0.80 -9.51 -12.55
CA ALA A 200 1.59 -8.89 -11.48
C ALA A 200 1.06 -9.36 -10.12
N SER A 201 1.96 -9.52 -9.15
CA SER A 201 1.62 -9.94 -7.78
C SER A 201 1.65 -8.75 -6.84
N PHE A 202 0.47 -8.28 -6.44
CA PHE A 202 0.33 -7.20 -5.47
C PHE A 202 0.33 -7.75 -4.05
N THR A 203 1.13 -7.18 -3.17
CA THR A 203 1.17 -7.48 -1.74
C THR A 203 0.68 -6.28 -0.94
N GLY A 204 -0.33 -6.50 -0.09
CA GLY A 204 -0.75 -5.50 0.91
C GLY A 204 0.33 -5.40 1.99
N THR A 205 1.27 -4.48 1.82
CA THR A 205 2.39 -4.34 2.76
C THR A 205 1.91 -3.90 4.13
N PRO A 206 2.73 -4.11 5.17
CA PRO A 206 2.58 -3.44 6.45
C PRO A 206 2.11 -1.99 6.29
N GLY A 207 1.07 -1.61 7.03
CA GLY A 207 0.51 -0.27 7.02
C GLY A 207 -0.48 0.03 5.90
N THR A 208 -0.74 -0.92 4.99
CA THR A 208 -1.79 -0.84 3.95
C THR A 208 -3.06 -1.50 4.46
N ILE A 209 -4.16 -0.77 4.61
CA ILE A 209 -5.48 -1.28 5.04
C ILE A 209 -6.58 -0.72 4.15
N ASN A 210 -7.75 -1.36 4.16
CA ASN A 210 -8.92 -1.00 3.35
C ASN A 210 -8.66 -1.12 1.84
N ASP A 211 -9.49 -0.43 1.05
CA ASP A 211 -9.47 -0.49 -0.40
C ASP A 211 -8.21 0.18 -0.96
N VAL A 212 -7.46 -0.58 -1.73
CA VAL A 212 -6.31 -0.13 -2.51
C VAL A 212 -6.69 -0.06 -3.98
N ASN A 213 -6.54 1.11 -4.57
CA ASN A 213 -6.78 1.37 -5.97
C ASN A 213 -5.52 1.07 -6.78
N ILE A 214 -5.66 0.15 -7.73
CA ILE A 214 -4.60 -0.25 -8.64
C ILE A 214 -5.09 -0.04 -10.06
N LEU A 215 -4.38 0.77 -10.83
CA LEU A 215 -4.64 0.92 -12.25
C LEU A 215 -3.69 0.05 -13.06
N ALA A 216 -4.20 -0.51 -14.15
CA ALA A 216 -3.43 -1.25 -15.13
C ALA A 216 -3.69 -0.69 -16.54
N ALA A 217 -2.62 -0.46 -17.30
CA ALA A 217 -2.71 0.02 -18.67
C ALA A 217 -1.57 -0.50 -19.55
N SER A 218 -1.79 -0.48 -20.86
CA SER A 218 -0.77 -0.79 -21.86
C SER A 218 -0.78 0.26 -22.97
N PRO A 219 0.38 0.76 -23.42
CA PRO A 219 0.44 1.68 -24.55
C PRO A 219 0.11 1.00 -25.90
N MET A 220 -0.04 -0.33 -25.93
CA MET A 220 -0.41 -1.12 -27.11
C MET A 220 -1.86 -1.59 -27.09
N ALA A 221 -2.61 -1.30 -26.01
CA ALA A 221 -4.02 -1.64 -25.89
C ALA A 221 -4.83 -0.39 -25.54
N SER A 222 -6.09 -0.41 -25.91
CA SER A 222 -7.03 0.64 -25.53
C SER A 222 -7.68 0.34 -24.19
N GLY A 223 -8.00 1.41 -23.46
CA GLY A 223 -8.63 1.34 -22.14
C GLY A 223 -7.64 1.16 -20.99
N GLN A 224 -8.17 1.36 -19.78
CA GLN A 224 -7.48 1.21 -18.52
C GLN A 224 -8.36 0.35 -17.62
N LEU A 225 -7.73 -0.51 -16.81
CA LEU A 225 -8.44 -1.33 -15.84
C LEU A 225 -8.18 -0.81 -14.44
N HIS A 226 -9.22 -0.81 -13.62
CA HIS A 226 -9.17 -0.45 -12.22
C HIS A 226 -9.46 -1.68 -11.37
N PHE A 227 -8.44 -2.13 -10.66
CA PHE A 227 -8.55 -3.14 -9.62
C PHE A 227 -8.71 -2.45 -8.26
N MET A 228 -9.57 -3.04 -7.43
CA MET A 228 -9.77 -2.64 -6.05
C MET A 228 -9.45 -3.82 -5.15
N VAL A 229 -8.36 -3.71 -4.39
CA VAL A 229 -7.91 -4.75 -3.47
C VAL A 229 -8.22 -4.30 -2.04
N HIS A 230 -9.16 -4.97 -1.38
CA HIS A 230 -9.50 -4.73 0.01
C HIS A 230 -8.49 -5.45 0.91
N VAL A 231 -7.64 -4.69 1.61
CA VAL A 231 -6.60 -5.22 2.49
C VAL A 231 -7.11 -5.25 3.93
N LEU A 232 -7.24 -6.46 4.48
CA LEU A 232 -7.64 -6.71 5.87
C LEU A 232 -6.44 -6.60 6.80
N GLY A 233 -6.63 -5.93 7.94
CA GLY A 233 -5.64 -5.92 9.01
C GLY A 233 -5.42 -7.32 9.57
N ARG A 234 -4.17 -7.67 9.88
CA ARG A 234 -3.87 -8.98 10.49
C ARG A 234 -4.32 -8.95 11.96
N GLY A 235 -5.50 -9.48 12.26
CA GLY A 235 -6.07 -9.50 13.61
C GLY A 235 -7.56 -9.10 13.70
N GLU A 236 -8.19 -8.77 12.57
CA GLU A 236 -9.65 -8.60 12.43
C GLU A 236 -10.32 -9.87 11.89
#